data_AF-A0A4Y7TAH7-F1
#
_entry.id   AF-A0A4Y7TAH7-F1
#
_cell.length_a   1.000
_cell.length_b   1.000
_cell.length_c   1.000
_cell.angle_alpha   90.00
_cell.angle_beta   90.00
_cell.angle_gamma   90.00
#
_symmetry.space_group_name_H-M   'P 1'
#
loop_
_entity.id
_entity.type
_entity.pdbx_description
1 polymer ?
#
loop_
_entity_poly.entity_id
_entity_poly.type
_entity_poly.pdbx_seq_one_letter_code
_entity_poly.pdbx_strand_id
1 'polypeptide(L)' 'MFGCVVAGRPVLTNLNQIDDTHAYFSLEHASTINHITIFLTGAVPFPPGYGATVHFFWPGKG' A
#
# COMPACT_ATOMS: atom_id res chain seq x y z
N MET A 1 10.23 -1.37 0.51
CA MET A 1 9.93 -0.78 1.83
C MET A 1 8.56 -1.25 2.33
N PHE A 2 7.51 -1.12 1.51
CA PHE A 2 6.15 -1.57 1.84
C PHE A 2 5.70 -2.76 1.00
N GLY A 3 4.84 -3.59 1.56
CA GLY A 3 4.09 -4.63 0.87
C GLY A 3 2.59 -4.45 1.13
N CYS A 4 1.78 -4.85 0.16
CA CYS A 4 0.32 -4.81 0.25
C CYS A 4 -0.25 -6.20 0.00
N VAL A 5 -1.14 -6.66 0.86
CA VAL A 5 -1.88 -7.92 0.68
C VAL A 5 -3.37 -7.60 0.66
N VAL A 6 -4.02 -8.00 -0.42
CA VAL A 6 -5.48 -8.06 -0.50
C VAL A 6 -5.90 -9.48 -0.16
N ALA A 7 -6.88 -9.63 0.73
CA ALA A 7 -7.38 -10.95 1.10
C ALA A 7 -7.83 -11.74 -0.14
N GLY A 8 -7.29 -12.94 -0.32
CA GLY A 8 -7.58 -13.80 -1.48
C GLY A 8 -6.76 -13.50 -2.74
N ARG A 9 -5.78 -12.60 -2.69
CA ARG A 9 -4.87 -12.31 -3.80
C ARG A 9 -3.40 -12.48 -3.40
N PRO A 10 -2.48 -12.70 -4.37
CA PRO A 10 -1.05 -12.68 -4.10
C PRO A 10 -0.59 -11.36 -3.50
N VAL A 11 0.52 -11.41 -2.77
CA VAL A 11 1.17 -10.20 -2.24
C VAL A 11 1.58 -9.28 -3.39
N LEU A 12 1.23 -8.01 -3.26
CA LEU A 12 1.61 -6.94 -4.16
C LEU A 12 2.89 -6.31 -3.64
N THR A 13 3.97 -6.51 -4.40
CA THR A 13 5.29 -5.90 -4.15
C THR A 13 5.65 -4.85 -5.21
N ASN A 14 4.79 -4.65 -6.21
CA ASN A 14 4.91 -3.65 -7.26
C ASN A 14 4.51 -2.26 -6.75
N LEU A 15 5.33 -1.73 -5.84
CA LEU A 15 5.18 -0.38 -5.32
C LEU A 15 5.47 0.64 -6.43
N ASN A 16 4.50 1.49 -6.74
CA ASN A 16 4.70 2.63 -7.64
C ASN A 16 5.10 3.84 -6.81
N GLN A 17 6.37 4.25 -6.92
CA GLN A 17 6.89 5.41 -6.21
C GLN A 17 6.60 6.68 -7.03
N ILE A 18 5.96 7.66 -6.40
CA ILE A 18 5.67 8.99 -6.99
C ILE A 18 6.80 9.95 -6.66
N ASP A 19 7.28 9.89 -5.42
CA ASP A 19 8.32 10.75 -4.86
C ASP A 19 9.10 10.00 -3.78
N ASP A 20 10.14 10.61 -3.23
CA ASP A 20 10.99 9.99 -2.19
C ASP A 20 10.22 9.60 -0.92
N THR A 21 9.11 10.29 -0.65
CA THR A 21 8.26 10.08 0.54
C THR A 21 6.88 9.49 0.23
N HIS A 22 6.50 9.39 -1.04
CA HIS A 22 5.16 8.98 -1.45
C HIS A 22 5.18 7.83 -2.44
N ALA A 23 4.41 6.80 -2.13
CA ALA A 23 4.24 5.64 -2.99
C ALA A 23 2.81 5.09 -2.88
N TYR A 24 2.36 4.39 -3.93
CA TYR A 24 1.04 3.81 -3.99
C TYR A 24 1.06 2.40 -4.58
N PHE A 25 -0.02 1.67 -4.31
CA PHE A 25 -0.30 0.37 -4.92
C PHE A 25 -1.57 0.50 -5.76
N SER A 26 -1.51 0.05 -7.02
CA SER A 26 -2.69 -0.06 -7.86
C SER A 26 -3.47 -1.32 -7.48
N LEU A 27 -4.70 -1.15 -7.02
CA LEU A 27 -5.59 -2.25 -6.65
C LEU A 27 -6.64 -2.45 -7.74
N GLU A 28 -6.50 -3.52 -8.51
CA GLU A 28 -7.46 -3.86 -9.56
C GLU A 28 -8.76 -4.43 -8.97
N HIS A 29 -9.88 -4.31 -9.69
CA HIS A 29 -11.20 -4.80 -9.25
C HIS A 29 -11.55 -4.40 -7.81
N ALA A 30 -11.44 -3.09 -7.52
CA ALA A 30 -11.66 -2.53 -6.18
C ALA A 30 -12.98 -3.01 -5.54
N SER A 31 -14.06 -3.16 -6.31
CA SER A 31 -15.38 -3.62 -5.85
C SER A 31 -15.38 -4.99 -5.14
N THR A 32 -14.35 -5.81 -5.34
CA THR A 32 -14.24 -7.16 -4.73
C THR A 32 -13.38 -7.18 -3.46
N ILE A 33 -12.80 -6.04 -3.09
CA ILE A 33 -11.82 -5.95 -2.00
C ILE A 33 -12.54 -5.66 -0.69
N ASN A 34 -12.42 -6.56 0.28
CA ASN A 34 -12.98 -6.40 1.63
C ASN A 34 -11.92 -5.99 2.65
N HIS A 35 -10.73 -6.61 2.59
CA HIS A 35 -9.66 -6.39 3.56
C HIS A 35 -8.33 -6.20 2.83
N ILE A 36 -7.58 -5.19 3.29
CA ILE A 36 -6.26 -4.83 2.81
C ILE A 36 -5.32 -4.77 4.01
N THR A 37 -4.16 -5.39 3.88
CA THR A 37 -3.09 -5.34 4.87
C THR A 37 -1.88 -4.68 4.25
N ILE A 38 -1.45 -3.56 4.82
CA ILE A 38 -0.20 -2.88 4.48
C ILE A 38 0.82 -3.20 5.57
N PHE A 39 2.04 -3.56 5.18
CA PHE A 39 3.11 -3.88 6.12
C PHE A 39 4.47 -3.48 5.56
N LEU A 40 5.48 -3.42 6.43
CA LEU A 40 6.86 -3.22 6.02
C LEU A 40 7.50 -4.54 5.62
N THR A 41 8.18 -4.57 4.48
CA THR A 41 8.85 -5.79 4.00
C THR A 41 10.14 -6.12 4.76
N GLY A 42 10.57 -5.26 5.68
CA GLY A 42 11.82 -5.42 6.45
C GLY A 42 13.10 -5.09 5.67
N ALA A 43 13.02 -4.81 4.37
CA ALA A 43 14.18 -4.49 3.54
C ALA A 43 14.81 -3.11 3.89
N VAL A 44 13.98 -2.13 4.26
CA VAL A 44 14.41 -0.77 4.63
C VAL A 44 13.55 -0.30 5.80
N PRO A 45 14.14 0.04 6.96
CA PRO A 45 13.41 0.61 8.10
C PRO A 45 13.09 2.09 7.86
N PHE A 46 12.15 2.63 8.63
CA PHE A 46 11.93 4.08 8.64
C PHE A 46 13.12 4.84 9.25
N PRO A 47 13.42 6.04 8.74
CA PRO A 47 14.33 6.95 9.43
C PRO A 47 13.85 7.26 10.85
N PRO A 48 14.75 7.52 11.81
CA PRO A 48 14.38 7.84 13.19
C PRO A 48 13.44 9.04 13.26
N GLY A 49 12.33 8.90 13.98
CA GLY A 49 11.33 9.97 14.14
C GLY A 49 10.31 10.09 13.00
N TYR A 50 10.38 9.24 11.98
CA TYR A 50 9.42 9.20 10.88
C TYR A 50 8.52 7.96 10.96
N GLY A 51 7.28 8.10 10.48
CA GLY A 51 6.33 7.02 10.27
C GLY A 51 5.68 7.14 8.89
N ALA A 52 4.74 6.26 8.58
CA ALA A 52 3.95 6.36 7.36
C ALA A 52 2.46 6.49 7.67
N THR A 53 1.78 7.29 6.85
CA THR A 53 0.33 7.36 6.81
C THR A 53 -0.17 6.54 5.62
N VAL A 54 -1.22 5.75 5.85
CA VAL A 54 -1.86 4.97 4.78
C VAL A 54 -3.09 5.72 4.32
N HIS A 55 -3.08 6.13 3.05
CA HIS A 55 -4.22 6.78 2.41
C HIS A 55 -4.91 5.79 1.47
N PHE A 56 -6.24 5.79 1.48
CA PHE A 56 -7.03 4.91 0.65
C PHE A 56 -7.96 5.73 -0.24
N PHE A 57 -7.78 5.60 -1.54
CA PHE A 57 -8.63 6.23 -2.54
C PHE A 57 -9.59 5.20 -3.13
N TRP A 58 -10.89 5.39 -2.92
CA TRP A 58 -11.93 4.49 -3.44
C TRP A 58 -12.74 5.17 -4.54
N PRO A 59 -12.77 4.62 -5.78
CA PRO A 59 -13.57 5.20 -6.85
C PRO A 59 -15.07 5.09 -6.52
N GLY A 60 -15.77 6.22 -6.51
CA GLY A 60 -17.24 6.29 -6.35
C GLY A 60 -17.75 6.77 -4.98
N LYS A 61 -16.87 7.07 -4.02
CA LYS A 61 -17.20 7.88 -2.84
C LYS A 61 -16.27 9.09 -2.79
N GLY A 62 -16.60 10.09 -3.61
CA GLY A 62 -16.10 11.46 -3.48
C GLY A 62 -17.07 12.28 -2.66
#